data_AF-A0A931D3K2-F1
#
_entry.id   AF-A0A931D3K2-F1
#
_cell.length_a   1.000
_cell.length_b   1.000
_cell.length_c   1.000
_cell.angle_alpha   90.00
_cell.angle_beta   90.00
_cell.angle_gamma   90.00
#
_symmetry.space_group_name_H-M   'P 1'
#
loop_
_entity.id
_entity.type
_entity.pdbx_description
1 polymer ?
#
loop_
_entity_poly.entity_id
_entity_poly.type
_entity_poly.pdbx_seq_one_letter_code
_entity_poly.pdbx_strand_id
1 'polypeptide(L)'
;MARKFAINSLPADVRAELSENYHKYPAWTLNDHVDWLIGRGYAVSRSAVHRYLSPKAEDSAKPEPHAEQLRLRCLEVAASIYKGEDSAELKALAESLIAWVKLPD
;
A
#
# COMPACT_ATOMS: atom_id res chain seq x y z
N MET A 1 20.53 -28.75 -4.56
CA MET A 1 19.80 -27.69 -3.83
C MET A 1 18.72 -27.13 -4.75
N ALA A 2 17.44 -27.22 -4.37
CA ALA A 2 16.34 -26.72 -5.21
C ALA A 2 16.44 -25.19 -5.37
N ARG A 3 16.17 -24.70 -6.59
CA ARG A 3 16.24 -23.27 -6.93
C ARG A 3 15.15 -22.53 -6.14
N LYS A 4 15.56 -21.68 -5.19
CA LYS A 4 14.62 -20.87 -4.41
C LYS A 4 14.06 -19.77 -5.30
N PHE A 5 12.77 -19.80 -5.58
CA PHE A 5 12.07 -18.77 -6.33
C PHE A 5 11.81 -17.56 -5.42
N ALA A 6 12.01 -16.37 -5.97
CA ALA A 6 11.55 -15.16 -5.32
C ALA A 6 10.02 -15.12 -5.41
N ILE A 7 9.31 -14.71 -4.35
CA ILE A 7 7.84 -14.61 -4.39
C ILE A 7 7.38 -13.68 -5.52
N ASN A 8 8.15 -12.65 -5.85
CA ASN A 8 7.89 -11.76 -6.98
C ASN A 8 7.93 -12.43 -8.36
N SER A 9 8.52 -13.64 -8.47
CA SER A 9 8.52 -14.44 -9.70
C SER A 9 7.34 -15.41 -9.80
N LEU A 10 6.50 -15.50 -8.76
CA LEU A 10 5.28 -16.30 -8.80
C LEU A 10 4.21 -15.59 -9.66
N PRO A 11 3.32 -16.36 -10.30
CA PRO A 11 2.15 -15.81 -10.98
C PRO A 11 1.37 -14.86 -10.08
N ALA A 12 0.78 -13.81 -10.67
CA ALA A 12 0.01 -12.81 -9.94
C ALA A 12 -1.13 -13.45 -9.12
N ASP A 13 -1.80 -14.46 -9.68
CA ASP A 13 -2.90 -15.17 -9.04
C ASP A 13 -2.45 -15.89 -7.75
N VAL A 14 -1.29 -16.55 -7.79
CA VAL A 14 -0.72 -17.24 -6.62
C VAL A 14 -0.32 -16.26 -5.52
N ARG A 15 0.17 -15.08 -5.89
CA ARG A 15 0.49 -14.00 -4.95
C ARG A 15 -0.76 -13.40 -4.29
N ALA A 16 -1.83 -13.23 -5.07
CA ALA A 16 -3.12 -12.79 -4.57
C ALA A 16 -3.71 -13.81 -3.57
N GLU A 17 -3.70 -15.10 -3.93
CA GLU A 17 -4.16 -16.18 -3.04
C GLU A 17 -3.31 -16.30 -1.77
N LEU A 18 -1.99 -16.09 -1.86
CA LEU A 18 -1.11 -16.09 -0.68
C LEU A 18 -1.50 -14.97 0.29
N SER A 19 -1.78 -13.78 -0.25
CA SER A 19 -2.23 -12.63 0.54
C SER A 19 -3.61 -12.88 1.14
N GLU A 20 -4.54 -13.47 0.38
CA GLU A 20 -5.87 -13.83 0.89
C GLU A 20 -5.79 -14.88 2.02
N ASN A 21 -4.99 -15.93 1.83
CA ASN A 21 -4.78 -16.96 2.85
C ASN A 21 -4.18 -16.40 4.14
N TYR A 22 -3.29 -15.41 4.05
CA TYR A 22 -2.73 -14.74 5.22
C TYR A 22 -3.81 -14.02 6.06
N HIS A 23 -4.81 -13.42 5.42
CA HIS A 23 -5.92 -12.77 6.12
C HIS A 23 -6.99 -13.78 6.59
N LYS A 24 -7.25 -14.81 5.79
CA LYS A 24 -8.29 -15.82 6.03
C LYS A 24 -7.90 -16.81 7.13
N TYR A 25 -6.61 -17.08 7.28
CA TYR A 25 -6.08 -18.04 8.24
C TYR A 25 -5.06 -17.39 9.19
N PRO A 26 -5.49 -16.55 10.14
CA PRO A 26 -4.59 -15.87 11.08
C PRO A 26 -3.84 -16.83 12.02
N ALA A 27 -4.27 -18.09 12.11
CA ALA A 27 -3.59 -19.14 12.87
C ALA A 27 -2.41 -19.78 12.11
N TRP A 28 -2.28 -19.53 10.81
CA TRP A 28 -1.18 -20.09 10.02
C TRP A 28 0.12 -19.36 10.33
N THR A 29 1.16 -20.14 10.58
CA THR A 29 2.51 -19.64 10.72
C THR A 29 3.11 -19.36 9.33
N LEU A 30 4.20 -18.60 9.30
CA LEU A 30 4.97 -18.39 8.07
C LEU A 30 5.42 -19.70 7.42
N ASN A 31 5.64 -20.76 8.21
CA ASN A 31 6.02 -22.06 7.69
C ASN A 31 4.85 -22.75 6.98
N ASP A 32 3.63 -22.63 7.50
CA ASP A 32 2.43 -23.18 6.85
C ASP A 32 2.21 -22.54 5.47
N HIS A 33 2.47 -21.24 5.35
CA HIS A 33 2.45 -20.54 4.05
C HIS A 33 3.55 -21.00 3.09
N VAL A 34 4.74 -21.30 3.61
CA VAL A 34 5.84 -21.89 2.82
C VAL A 34 5.46 -23.28 2.34
N ASP A 35 4.92 -24.13 3.22
CA ASP A 35 4.53 -25.50 2.90
C ASP A 35 3.38 -25.54 1.89
N TRP A 36 2.43 -24.60 1.99
CA TRP A 36 1.37 -24.41 0.99
C TRP A 36 1.94 -24.06 -0.41
N LEU A 37 2.95 -23.17 -0.47
CA LEU A 37 3.62 -22.82 -1.73
C LEU A 37 4.44 -24.01 -2.28
N ILE A 38 5.13 -24.76 -1.42
CA ILE A 38 5.89 -25.95 -1.79
C ILE A 38 4.94 -27.04 -2.33
N GLY A 39 3.78 -27.24 -1.70
CA GLY A 39 2.75 -28.18 -2.15
C GLY A 39 2.20 -27.87 -3.55
N ARG A 40 2.31 -26.61 -4.00
CA ARG A 40 1.96 -26.17 -5.36
C ARG A 40 3.13 -26.22 -6.36
N GLY A 41 4.28 -26.73 -5.94
CA GLY A 41 5.48 -26.84 -6.78
C GLY A 41 6.42 -25.62 -6.71
N TYR A 42 6.15 -24.66 -5.82
CA TYR A 42 6.97 -23.46 -5.68
C TYR A 42 7.92 -23.56 -4.49
N ALA A 43 9.21 -23.71 -4.78
CA ALA A 43 10.24 -23.70 -3.75
C ALA A 43 10.57 -22.26 -3.31
N VAL A 44 9.90 -21.75 -2.28
CA VAL A 44 10.18 -20.43 -1.70
C VAL A 44 10.85 -20.53 -0.33
N SER A 45 11.51 -19.47 0.12
CA SER A 45 12.08 -19.42 1.48
C SER A 45 11.14 -18.72 2.47
N ARG A 46 11.19 -19.14 3.73
CA ARG A 46 10.50 -18.47 4.85
C ARG A 46 10.77 -16.97 4.90
N SER A 47 12.01 -16.54 4.67
CA SER A 47 12.38 -15.12 4.65
C SER A 47 11.73 -14.37 3.47
N ALA A 48 11.57 -15.01 2.32
CA ALA A 48 10.87 -14.41 1.18
C ALA A 48 9.37 -14.23 1.49
N VAL A 49 8.74 -15.25 2.11
CA VAL A 49 7.34 -15.19 2.58
C VAL A 49 7.17 -14.09 3.62
N HIS A 50 8.04 -14.03 4.61
CA HIS A 50 8.00 -12.99 5.64
C HIS A 50 8.14 -11.59 5.05
N ARG A 51 9.09 -11.37 4.13
CA ARG A 51 9.27 -10.06 3.49
C ARG A 51 8.08 -9.65 2.61
N TYR A 52 7.41 -10.62 2.00
CA TYR A 52 6.23 -10.37 1.18
C TYR A 52 4.97 -10.09 2.01
N LEU A 53 4.75 -10.86 3.09
CA LEU A 53 3.58 -10.76 3.96
C LEU A 53 3.72 -9.71 5.06
N SER A 54 4.94 -9.25 5.35
CA SER A 54 5.20 -8.18 6.32
C SER A 54 5.49 -6.87 5.58
N PRO A 55 4.46 -6.10 5.20
CA PRO A 55 4.62 -4.84 4.49
C PRO A 55 5.26 -3.71 5.34
N LYS A 56 5.81 -4.02 6.53
CA LYS A 56 6.25 -3.02 7.52
C LYS A 56 7.75 -2.75 7.64
N ALA A 57 8.61 -3.31 6.78
CA ALA A 57 10.06 -3.17 6.99
C ALA A 57 10.83 -2.42 5.89
N GLU A 58 10.23 -2.06 4.76
CA GLU A 58 10.94 -1.29 3.71
C GLU A 58 10.23 0.00 3.23
N ASP A 59 9.12 0.42 3.86
CA ASP A 59 8.43 1.69 3.52
C ASP A 59 8.59 2.81 4.57
N SER A 60 9.48 2.63 5.55
CA SER A 60 9.76 3.62 6.59
C SER A 60 10.67 4.79 6.13
N ALA A 61 10.55 5.25 4.88
CA ALA A 61 11.33 6.42 4.41
C ALA A 61 10.80 7.11 3.14
N LYS A 62 9.49 7.13 2.89
CA LYS A 62 8.91 8.22 2.09
C LYS A 62 7.67 8.75 2.81
N PRO A 63 7.63 10.00 3.27
CA PRO A 63 6.33 10.65 3.41
C PRO A 63 5.65 10.52 2.05
N GLU A 64 4.50 9.86 2.02
CA GLU A 64 3.64 9.71 0.84
C GLU A 64 3.67 11.03 0.04
N PRO A 65 4.37 11.09 -1.11
CA PRO A 65 4.43 12.33 -1.89
C PRO A 65 3.02 12.76 -2.29
N HIS A 66 2.07 11.83 -2.31
CA HIS A 66 0.68 12.06 -2.63
C HIS A 66 -0.02 13.01 -1.65
N ALA A 67 0.21 12.92 -0.34
CA ALA A 67 -0.54 13.74 0.62
C ALA A 67 -0.11 15.21 0.60
N GLU A 68 1.20 15.47 0.50
CA GLU A 68 1.74 16.84 0.39
C GLU A 68 1.48 17.44 -0.99
N GLN A 69 1.64 16.66 -2.05
CA GLN A 69 1.28 17.09 -3.40
C GLN A 69 -0.22 17.37 -3.52
N LEU A 70 -1.08 16.54 -2.93
CA LEU A 70 -2.53 16.77 -2.92
C LEU A 70 -2.87 18.07 -2.19
N ARG A 71 -2.26 18.33 -1.02
CA ARG A 71 -2.44 19.59 -0.30
C ARG A 71 -2.03 20.79 -1.15
N LEU A 72 -0.88 20.70 -1.82
CA LEU A 72 -0.38 21.78 -2.68
C LEU A 72 -1.31 21.99 -3.88
N ARG A 73 -1.77 20.93 -4.56
CA ARG A 73 -2.74 21.03 -5.67
C ARG A 73 -4.07 21.61 -5.23
N CYS A 74 -4.62 21.19 -4.10
CA CYS A 74 -5.87 21.75 -3.56
C CYS A 74 -5.71 23.22 -3.21
N LEU A 75 -4.54 23.63 -2.69
CA LEU A 75 -4.24 25.03 -2.41
C LEU A 75 -4.10 25.86 -3.70
N GLU A 76 -3.44 25.34 -4.73
CA GLU A 76 -3.34 26.00 -6.04
C GLU A 76 -4.72 26.21 -6.68
N VAL A 77 -5.57 25.19 -6.63
CA VAL A 77 -6.96 25.28 -7.13
C VAL A 77 -7.76 26.29 -6.32
N ALA A 78 -7.68 26.23 -4.99
CA ALA A 78 -8.33 27.22 -4.12
C ALA A 78 -7.87 28.64 -4.45
N ALA A 79 -6.56 28.85 -4.64
CA ALA A 79 -6.00 30.15 -4.98
C ALA A 79 -6.44 30.65 -6.37
N SER A 80 -6.71 29.75 -7.31
CA SER A 80 -7.22 30.12 -8.64
C SER A 80 -8.69 30.57 -8.66
N ILE A 81 -9.50 30.13 -7.69
CA ILE A 81 -10.94 30.37 -7.65
C ILE A 81 -11.30 31.44 -6.61
N TYR A 82 -10.54 31.50 -5.52
CA TYR A 82 -10.75 32.44 -4.42
C TYR A 82 -10.43 33.88 -4.86
N LYS A 83 -11.38 34.79 -4.62
CA LYS A 83 -11.30 36.22 -4.99
C LYS A 83 -11.23 37.16 -3.78
N GLY A 84 -11.19 36.61 -2.57
CA GLY A 84 -11.08 37.40 -1.35
C GLY A 84 -9.63 37.74 -1.02
N GLU A 85 -9.45 38.61 -0.02
CA GLU A 85 -8.12 39.03 0.45
C GLU A 85 -7.69 38.28 1.73
N ASP A 86 -8.59 37.51 2.34
CA ASP A 86 -8.30 36.78 3.58
C ASP A 86 -7.65 35.42 3.29
N SER A 87 -6.41 35.27 3.78
CA SER A 87 -5.65 34.02 3.74
C SER A 87 -6.28 32.87 4.53
N ALA A 88 -7.07 33.17 5.57
CA ALA A 88 -7.74 32.15 6.39
C ALA A 88 -8.87 31.47 5.60
N GLU A 89 -9.65 32.25 4.85
CA GLU A 89 -10.72 31.73 3.98
C GLU A 89 -10.15 30.93 2.80
N LEU A 90 -9.03 31.37 2.21
CA LEU A 90 -8.32 30.61 1.18
C LEU A 90 -7.89 29.23 1.69
N LYS A 91 -7.34 29.18 2.90
CA LYS A 91 -6.93 27.93 3.53
C LYS A 91 -8.13 27.02 3.84
N ALA A 92 -9.22 27.58 4.35
CA ALA A 92 -10.45 26.84 4.60
C ALA A 92 -11.03 26.23 3.31
N LEU A 93 -10.96 26.96 2.19
CA LEU A 93 -11.37 26.46 0.88
C LEU A 93 -10.47 25.29 0.43
N ALA A 94 -9.15 25.40 0.56
CA ALA A 94 -8.22 24.32 0.23
C ALA A 94 -8.47 23.06 1.10
N GLU A 95 -8.77 23.24 2.39
CA GLU A 95 -9.12 22.14 3.29
C GLU A 95 -10.44 21.45 2.90
N SER A 96 -11.43 22.21 2.43
CA SER A 96 -12.69 21.65 1.91
C SER A 96 -12.47 20.80 0.65
N LEU A 97 -11.57 21.21 -0.25
CA LEU A 97 -11.20 20.45 -1.45
C LEU A 97 -10.48 19.15 -1.08
N ILE A 98 -9.61 19.18 -0.07
CA ILE A 98 -8.94 17.98 0.44
C ILE A 98 -9.96 17.01 1.03
N ALA A 99 -10.96 17.52 1.76
CA ALA A 99 -12.03 16.69 2.32
C ALA A 99 -12.85 16.01 1.22
N TRP A 100 -13.16 16.73 0.13
CA TRP A 100 -13.84 16.18 -1.04
C TRP A 100 -13.03 15.04 -1.70
N VAL A 101 -11.73 15.24 -1.95
CA VAL A 101 -10.89 14.21 -2.59
C VAL A 101 -10.75 12.94 -1.73
N LYS A 102 -10.90 13.06 -0.41
CA LYS A 102 -10.73 11.95 0.53
C LYS A 102 -12.02 11.17 0.81
N LEU A 103 -13.17 11.64 0.36
CA LEU A 103 -14.42 10.90 0.48
C LEU A 103 -14.40 9.72 -0.52
N PRO A 104 -14.63 8.47 -0.07
CA PRO A 104 -14.84 7.36 -0.99
C PRO A 104 -16.18 7.52 -1.71
N ASP A 105 -16.21 7.18 -3.00
CA ASP A 105 -17.43 7.16 -3.84
C ASP A 105 -18.54 6.26 -3.27
#